data_AF-A0A7V6M9S9-F1
#
_entry.id   AF-A0A7V6M9S9-F1
#
_cell.length_a   1.000
_cell.length_b   1.000
_cell.length_c   1.000
_cell.angle_alpha   90.00
_cell.angle_beta   90.00
_cell.angle_gamma   90.00
#
_symmetry.space_group_name_H-M   'P 1'
#
loop_
_entity.id
_entity.type
_entity.pdbx_description
1 polymer ?
#
loop_
_entity_poly.entity_id
_entity_poly.type
_entity_poly.pdbx_seq_one_letter_code
_entity_poly.pdbx_strand_id
1 'polypeptide(L)'
;MSLSRENLAKLKKPGFWLLLALALCIAGSFLANMFNTSFYQVRVERIKIETERGTLSALLYVPRGASSEDPRAGIVTTHGYLNSKEMQDAPAIEMSRRGFVVMALDIYDHGDSSWKT
;
A
#
# COMPACT_ATOMS: atom_id res chain seq x y z
N MET A 1 13.20 24.66 30.33
CA MET A 1 11.75 24.73 30.03
C MET A 1 11.03 23.76 30.96
N SER A 2 10.52 24.23 32.12
CA SER A 2 9.83 23.35 33.07
C SER A 2 8.39 23.13 32.59
N LEU A 3 7.96 21.86 32.52
CA LEU A 3 6.59 21.54 32.19
C LEU A 3 5.69 21.96 33.35
N SER A 4 4.64 22.73 33.05
CA SER A 4 3.61 23.12 34.03
C SER A 4 3.05 21.90 34.76
N ARG A 5 2.70 22.06 36.04
CA ARG A 5 2.06 21.01 36.88
C ARG A 5 0.79 20.44 36.23
N GLU A 6 0.10 21.24 35.43
CA GLU A 6 -1.07 20.82 34.66
C GLU A 6 -0.71 19.80 33.55
N ASN A 7 0.40 20.02 32.84
CA ASN A 7 0.89 19.10 31.81
C ASN A 7 1.33 17.76 32.41
N LEU A 8 1.98 17.80 33.58
CA LEU A 8 2.35 16.61 34.34
C LEU A 8 1.13 15.79 34.79
N ALA A 9 0.00 16.45 35.10
CA ALA A 9 -1.24 15.78 35.46
C ALA A 9 -1.94 15.14 34.24
N LYS A 10 -1.89 15.78 33.06
CA LYS A 10 -2.41 15.22 31.80
C LYS A 10 -1.64 13.96 31.36
N LEU A 11 -0.31 13.96 31.51
CA LEU A 11 0.56 12.82 31.18
C LEU A 11 0.32 11.57 32.04
N LYS A 12 -0.33 11.70 33.21
CA LYS A 12 -0.69 10.55 34.05
C LYS A 12 -2.02 9.91 33.67
N LYS A 13 -2.80 10.51 32.78
CA LYS A 13 -4.14 10.01 32.40
C LYS A 13 -4.02 9.04 31.23
N PRO A 14 -4.56 7.81 31.33
CA PRO A 14 -4.50 6.84 30.23
C PRO A 14 -5.19 7.33 28.96
N GLY A 15 -6.26 8.13 29.08
CA GLY A 15 -6.96 8.71 27.93
C GLY A 15 -6.11 9.66 27.09
N PHE A 16 -5.14 10.37 27.69
CA PHE A 16 -4.22 11.22 26.91
C PHE A 16 -3.33 10.38 26.00
N TRP A 17 -2.74 9.30 26.53
CA TRP A 17 -1.89 8.40 25.76
C TRP A 17 -2.66 7.66 24.67
N LEU A 18 -3.91 7.27 24.94
CA LEU A 18 -4.78 6.69 23.93
C LEU A 18 -5.04 7.66 22.76
N LEU A 19 -5.39 8.92 23.07
CA LEU A 19 -5.60 9.94 22.05
C LEU A 19 -4.32 10.22 21.25
N LEU A 20 -3.18 10.30 21.92
CA LEU A 20 -1.89 10.48 21.26
C LEU A 20 -1.55 9.29 20.34
N ALA A 21 -1.74 8.06 20.81
CA ALA A 21 -1.51 6.86 20.01
C ALA A 21 -2.41 6.83 18.77
N LEU A 22 -3.70 7.14 18.92
CA LEU A 22 -4.64 7.25 17.79
C LEU A 22 -4.22 8.34 16.81
N ALA A 23 -3.84 9.52 17.29
CA ALA A 23 -3.36 10.61 16.45
C ALA A 23 -2.11 10.21 15.66
N LEU A 24 -1.16 9.52 16.29
CA LEU A 24 0.04 9.00 15.63
C LEU A 24 -0.30 7.93 14.59
N CYS A 25 -1.22 7.01 14.88
CA CYS A 25 -1.67 5.99 13.93
C CYS A 25 -2.31 6.63 12.70
N ILE A 26 -3.19 7.62 12.88
CA ILE A 26 -3.87 8.32 11.78
C ILE A 26 -2.85 9.10 10.94
N ALA A 27 -1.98 9.89 11.57
CA ALA A 27 -0.95 10.65 10.87
C ALA A 27 0.02 9.75 10.11
N GLY A 28 0.46 8.65 10.74
CA GLY A 28 1.33 7.65 10.11
C GLY A 28 0.67 6.97 8.92
N SER A 29 -0.61 6.59 9.05
CA SER A 29 -1.38 5.96 7.96
C SER A 29 -1.59 6.91 6.78
N PHE A 30 -1.84 8.19 7.07
CA PHE A 30 -1.96 9.24 6.05
C PHE A 30 -0.66 9.44 5.29
N LEU A 31 0.47 9.58 5.99
CA LEU A 31 1.79 9.71 5.37
C LEU A 31 2.16 8.46 4.56
N ALA A 32 1.89 7.26 5.09
CA ALA A 32 2.13 6.00 4.39
C ALA A 32 1.31 5.93 3.08
N ASN A 33 0.03 6.30 3.11
CA ASN A 33 -0.81 6.33 1.91
C ASN A 33 -0.31 7.36 0.88
N MET A 34 0.14 8.53 1.34
CA MET A 34 0.72 9.55 0.47
C MET A 34 1.97 9.04 -0.25
N PHE A 35 2.89 8.35 0.44
CA PHE A 35 4.06 7.76 -0.21
C PHE A 35 3.71 6.59 -1.13
N ASN A 36 2.80 5.70 -0.70
CA ASN A 36 2.37 4.55 -1.49
C ASN A 36 1.71 4.92 -2.83
N THR A 37 1.05 6.07 -2.88
CA THR A 37 0.40 6.60 -4.10
C THR A 37 1.28 7.59 -4.87
N SER A 38 2.57 7.70 -4.52
CA SER A 38 3.48 8.72 -5.02
C SER A 38 2.87 10.13 -5.01
N PHE A 39 2.43 10.58 -3.84
CA PHE A 39 1.75 11.87 -3.65
C PHE A 39 0.50 12.00 -4.55
N TYR A 40 -0.32 10.95 -4.59
CA TYR A 40 -1.57 10.88 -5.36
C TYR A 40 -1.40 11.04 -6.89
N GLN A 41 -0.20 10.80 -7.41
CA GLN A 41 0.06 10.72 -8.86
C GLN A 41 -0.18 9.31 -9.42
N VAL A 42 -0.21 8.31 -8.55
CA VAL A 42 -0.45 6.91 -8.90
C VAL A 42 -1.65 6.41 -8.13
N ARG A 43 -2.60 5.80 -8.82
CA ARG A 43 -3.73 5.10 -8.24
C ARG A 43 -3.33 3.65 -7.98
N VAL A 44 -3.44 3.19 -6.74
CA VAL A 44 -3.11 1.82 -6.35
C VAL A 44 -4.41 1.08 -6.06
N GLU A 45 -4.66 0.00 -6.79
CA GLU A 45 -5.88 -0.79 -6.70
C GLU A 45 -5.56 -2.24 -6.40
N ARG A 46 -6.32 -2.85 -5.50
CA ARG A 46 -6.28 -4.30 -5.30
C ARG A 46 -7.22 -4.94 -6.31
N ILE A 47 -6.67 -5.77 -7.19
CA ILE A 47 -7.43 -6.52 -8.18
C ILE A 47 -7.39 -8.02 -7.88
N LYS A 48 -8.42 -8.73 -8.33
CA LYS A 48 -8.50 -10.18 -8.31
C LYS A 48 -8.71 -10.69 -9.73
N ILE A 49 -7.97 -11.72 -10.08
CA ILE A 49 -7.98 -12.33 -11.42
C ILE A 49 -8.44 -13.77 -11.22
N GLU A 50 -9.63 -14.10 -11.72
CA GLU A 50 -10.11 -15.48 -11.74
C GLU A 50 -9.37 -16.26 -12.83
N THR A 51 -8.94 -17.46 -12.49
CA THR A 51 -8.20 -18.36 -13.37
C THR A 51 -8.79 -19.77 -13.30
N GLU A 52 -8.37 -20.64 -14.22
CA GLU A 52 -8.77 -22.06 -14.18
C GLU A 52 -8.30 -22.79 -12.91
N ARG A 53 -7.25 -22.29 -12.24
CA ARG A 53 -6.61 -22.96 -11.09
C ARG A 53 -6.88 -22.25 -9.76
N GLY A 54 -7.76 -21.26 -9.73
CA GLY A 54 -8.06 -20.47 -8.53
C GLY A 54 -8.09 -18.97 -8.79
N THR A 55 -7.85 -18.17 -7.75
CA THR A 55 -7.92 -16.71 -7.83
C THR A 55 -6.55 -16.12 -7.52
N LEU A 56 -6.04 -15.27 -8.42
CA LEU A 56 -4.83 -14.49 -8.15
C LEU A 56 -5.20 -13.11 -7.61
N SER A 57 -4.47 -12.60 -6.62
CA SER A 57 -4.58 -11.23 -6.14
C SER A 57 -3.37 -10.40 -6.58
N ALA A 58 -3.60 -9.16 -6.97
CA ALA A 58 -2.53 -8.23 -7.31
C ALA A 58 -2.80 -6.81 -6.79
N LEU A 59 -1.73 -6.03 -6.67
CA LEU A 59 -1.78 -4.58 -6.56
C LEU A 59 -1.46 -3.98 -7.94
N LEU A 60 -2.38 -3.19 -8.47
CA LEU A 60 -2.28 -2.49 -9.74
C LEU A 60 -1.98 -1.01 -9.49
N TYR A 61 -0.82 -0.56 -9.96
CA TYR A 61 -0.34 0.80 -9.87
C TYR A 61 -0.57 1.48 -11.22
N VAL A 62 -1.51 2.42 -11.27
CA VAL A 62 -1.94 3.12 -12.48
C VAL A 62 -1.50 4.58 -12.38
N PRO A 63 -0.51 5.03 -13.18
CA PRO A 63 -0.10 6.42 -13.18
C PRO A 63 -1.18 7.32 -13.78
N ARG A 64 -1.22 8.58 -13.34
CA ARG A 64 -2.14 9.58 -13.85
C ARG A 64 -2.03 9.71 -15.39
N GLY A 65 -3.18 9.73 -16.06
CA GLY A 65 -3.29 9.81 -17.52
C GLY A 65 -3.34 8.46 -18.24
N ALA A 66 -2.90 7.37 -17.61
CA ALA A 66 -3.01 6.04 -18.20
C ALA A 66 -4.49 5.65 -18.37
N SER A 67 -4.87 5.31 -19.60
CA SER A 67 -6.24 5.00 -20.00
C SER A 67 -6.25 4.07 -21.22
N SER A 68 -7.45 3.70 -21.69
CA SER A 68 -7.62 3.00 -22.97
C SER A 68 -7.19 3.87 -24.16
N GLU A 69 -7.34 5.18 -24.06
CA GLU A 69 -7.05 6.15 -25.12
C GLU A 69 -5.57 6.61 -25.11
N ASP A 70 -4.93 6.61 -23.93
CA ASP A 70 -3.48 6.81 -23.73
C ASP A 70 -2.88 5.60 -22.99
N PRO A 71 -2.67 4.47 -23.70
CA PRO A 71 -2.14 3.26 -23.08
C PRO A 71 -0.67 3.44 -22.70
N ARG A 72 -0.32 2.93 -21.52
CA ARG A 72 1.07 2.90 -21.05
C ARG A 72 1.62 1.48 -21.05
N ALA A 73 2.94 1.36 -21.15
CA ALA A 73 3.61 0.08 -21.04
C ALA A 73 3.30 -0.58 -19.68
N GLY A 74 2.96 -1.87 -19.73
CA GLY A 74 2.66 -2.70 -18.56
C GLY A 74 3.88 -3.46 -18.06
N ILE A 75 4.05 -3.53 -16.75
CA ILE A 75 5.07 -4.33 -16.07
C ILE A 75 4.36 -5.25 -15.08
N VAL A 76 4.68 -6.55 -15.12
CA VAL A 76 4.23 -7.51 -14.11
C VAL A 76 5.43 -7.88 -13.24
N THR A 77 5.28 -7.71 -11.94
CA THR A 77 6.29 -8.10 -10.95
C THR A 77 5.73 -9.19 -10.06
N THR A 78 6.58 -10.16 -9.71
CA THR A 78 6.25 -11.21 -8.74
C THR A 78 7.26 -11.19 -7.61
N HIS A 79 6.86 -11.72 -6.46
CA HIS A 79 7.74 -11.89 -5.31
C HIS A 79 8.35 -13.30 -5.27
N GLY A 80 9.33 -13.50 -4.36
CA GLY A 80 9.94 -14.79 -4.06
C GLY A 80 9.11 -15.66 -3.09
N TYR A 81 9.64 -16.83 -2.71
CA TYR A 81 8.86 -17.87 -2.02
C TYR A 81 8.28 -17.51 -0.64
N LEU A 82 8.85 -16.58 0.12
CA LEU A 82 8.36 -16.24 1.47
C LEU A 82 7.87 -14.80 1.55
N ASN A 83 7.21 -14.33 0.49
CA ASN A 83 6.79 -12.94 0.34
C ASN A 83 5.35 -12.83 -0.20
N SER A 84 4.90 -11.58 -0.32
CA SER A 84 3.65 -11.16 -0.97
C SER A 84 3.89 -9.99 -1.92
N LYS A 85 2.87 -9.61 -2.67
CA LYS A 85 2.81 -8.44 -3.57
C LYS A 85 3.17 -7.13 -2.88
N GLU A 86 2.89 -6.99 -1.58
CA GLU A 86 3.24 -5.80 -0.79
C GLU A 86 4.77 -5.59 -0.71
N MET A 87 5.58 -6.66 -0.80
CA MET A 87 7.05 -6.56 -0.82
C MET A 87 7.60 -5.93 -2.11
N GLN A 88 6.78 -5.79 -3.16
CA GLN A 88 7.16 -5.17 -4.43
C GLN A 88 6.81 -3.67 -4.47
N ASP A 89 6.43 -3.06 -3.35
CA ASP A 89 5.97 -1.66 -3.30
C ASP A 89 7.02 -0.66 -3.82
N ALA A 90 8.26 -0.72 -3.36
CA ALA A 90 9.31 0.21 -3.75
C ALA A 90 9.59 0.21 -5.26
N PRO A 91 9.86 -0.94 -5.92
CA PRO A 91 10.03 -0.95 -7.37
C PRO A 91 8.73 -0.61 -8.11
N ALA A 92 7.55 -1.02 -7.63
CA ALA A 92 6.29 -0.70 -8.29
C ALA A 92 5.96 0.80 -8.26
N ILE A 93 6.23 1.47 -7.13
CA ILE A 93 6.05 2.91 -6.98
C ILE A 93 7.02 3.68 -7.88
N GLU A 94 8.31 3.33 -7.90
CA GLU A 94 9.29 4.05 -8.73
C GLU A 94 9.01 3.89 -10.23
N MET A 95 8.62 2.69 -10.67
CA MET A 95 8.27 2.45 -12.06
C MET A 95 6.95 3.13 -12.44
N SER A 96 5.93 3.10 -11.58
CA SER A 96 4.67 3.80 -11.87
C SER A 96 4.85 5.32 -11.91
N ARG A 97 5.73 5.89 -11.07
CA ARG A 97 6.14 7.30 -11.16
C ARG A 97 6.75 7.68 -12.51
N ARG A 98 7.39 6.73 -13.19
CA ARG A 98 7.98 6.90 -14.53
C ARG A 98 6.99 6.67 -15.66
N GLY A 99 5.71 6.43 -15.34
CA GLY A 99 4.63 6.35 -16.31
C GLY A 99 4.26 4.95 -16.76
N PHE A 100 4.77 3.90 -16.10
CA PHE A 100 4.40 2.51 -16.37
C PHE A 100 3.15 2.09 -15.57
N VAL A 101 2.30 1.25 -16.15
CA VAL A 101 1.29 0.52 -15.34
C VAL A 101 2.00 -0.69 -14.75
N VAL A 102 1.98 -0.83 -13.42
CA VAL A 102 2.69 -1.93 -12.75
C VAL A 102 1.69 -2.82 -12.02
N MET A 103 1.78 -4.12 -12.21
CA MET A 103 0.99 -5.12 -11.51
C MET A 103 1.92 -5.97 -10.63
N ALA A 104 1.83 -5.79 -9.31
CA ALA A 104 2.50 -6.64 -8.34
C ALA A 104 1.58 -7.79 -7.95
N LEU A 105 1.96 -9.01 -8.34
CA LEU A 105 1.13 -10.21 -8.25
C LEU A 105 1.53 -11.07 -7.04
N ASP A 106 0.54 -11.60 -6.33
CA ASP A 106 0.71 -12.77 -5.47
C ASP A 106 0.64 -14.04 -6.31
N ILE A 107 1.67 -14.91 -6.25
CA ILE A 107 1.58 -16.23 -6.88
C ILE A 107 0.57 -17.12 -6.13
N TYR A 108 0.12 -18.21 -6.74
CA TYR A 108 -0.81 -19.13 -6.09
C TYR A 108 -0.30 -19.60 -4.73
N ASP A 109 -1.22 -19.73 -3.77
CA ASP A 109 -0.99 -20.09 -2.37
C ASP A 109 -0.12 -19.10 -1.57
N HIS A 110 0.06 -17.88 -2.09
CA HIS A 110 0.75 -16.79 -1.38
C HIS A 110 -0.18 -15.60 -1.20
N GLY A 111 0.07 -14.82 -0.14
CA GLY A 111 -0.69 -13.60 0.16
C GLY A 111 -2.20 -13.85 0.13
N ASP A 112 -2.89 -13.15 -0.76
CA ASP A 112 -4.34 -13.24 -0.94
C ASP A 112 -4.75 -14.08 -2.17
N SER A 113 -3.80 -14.73 -2.84
CA SER A 113 -4.04 -15.67 -3.93
C SER A 113 -4.40 -17.05 -3.41
N SER A 114 -5.27 -17.75 -4.11
CA SER A 114 -5.73 -19.10 -3.76
C SER A 114 -5.61 -20.06 -4.93
N TRP A 115 -5.25 -21.30 -4.61
CA TRP A 115 -5.34 -22.42 -5.53
C TRP A 115 -6.60 -23.24 -5.28
N LYS A 116 -7.31 -23.60 -6.34
CA LYS A 116 -8.40 -24.58 -6.30
C LYS A 116 -7.82 -25.94 -6.71
N THR A 117 -7.67 -26.82 -5.72
CA THR A 117 -7.35 -28.25 -5.92
C THR A 117 -8.56 -29.03 -6.38
#